data_AF-A0A2H9LJ60-F1
#
_entry.id   AF-A0A2H9LJ60-F1
#
_cell.length_a   1.000
_cell.length_b   1.000
_cell.length_c   1.000
_cell.angle_alpha   90.00
_cell.angle_beta   90.00
_cell.angle_gamma   90.00
#
_symmetry.space_group_name_H-M   'P 1'
#
loop_
_entity.id
_entity.type
_entity.pdbx_description
1 polymer ?
#
loop_
_entity_poly.entity_id
_entity_poly.type
_entity_poly.pdbx_seq_one_letter_code
_entity_poly.pdbx_strand_id
1 'polypeptide(L)'
;IREMLQALDKIVPGINSRDTLLYGVEVKFYSSRLQLSNCLETRIRNLFTVGDGAGVTRGLIQASASGVIVAREIVKREKKKA
;
A
#
# COMPACT_ATOMS: atom_id res chain seq x y z
N ILE A 1 6.90 17.98 -16.25
CA ILE A 1 5.59 18.46 -15.75
C ILE A 1 5.05 19.66 -16.53
N ARG A 2 5.82 20.72 -16.82
CA ARG A 2 5.30 21.89 -17.59
C ARG A 2 4.76 21.52 -18.98
N GLU A 3 5.49 20.71 -19.74
CA GLU A 3 5.05 20.21 -21.06
C GLU A 3 3.78 19.35 -20.96
N MET A 4 3.70 18.53 -19.91
CA MET A 4 2.50 17.73 -19.60
C MET A 4 1.30 18.62 -19.30
N LEU A 5 1.46 19.69 -18.50
CA LEU A 5 0.38 20.63 -18.19
C LEU A 5 -0.06 21.39 -19.44
N GLN A 6 0.86 21.82 -20.30
CA GLN A 6 0.55 22.45 -21.59
C GLN A 6 -0.21 21.50 -22.53
N ALA A 7 0.14 20.21 -22.53
CA ALA A 7 -0.58 19.21 -23.32
C ALA A 7 -1.98 18.95 -22.75
N LEU A 8 -2.11 18.84 -21.42
CA LEU A 8 -3.38 18.64 -20.72
C LEU A 8 -4.34 19.83 -20.90
N ASP A 9 -3.82 21.05 -21.00
CA ASP A 9 -4.62 22.26 -21.22
C ASP A 9 -5.40 22.24 -22.55
N LYS A 10 -4.93 21.47 -23.54
CA LYS A 10 -5.67 21.23 -24.79
C LYS A 10 -6.91 20.33 -24.59
N ILE A 11 -6.91 19.50 -23.55
CA ILE A 11 -7.98 18.55 -23.23
C ILE A 11 -8.92 19.14 -22.17
N VAL A 12 -8.35 19.79 -21.15
CA VAL A 12 -9.06 20.44 -20.05
C VAL A 12 -8.59 21.90 -19.97
N PRO A 13 -9.25 22.82 -20.68
CA PRO A 13 -8.83 24.23 -20.74
C PRO A 13 -8.80 24.88 -19.35
N GLY A 14 -7.71 25.59 -19.07
CA GLY A 14 -7.52 26.32 -17.81
C GLY A 14 -6.71 25.55 -16.76
N ILE A 15 -6.38 24.28 -17.00
CA ILE A 15 -5.55 23.48 -16.08
C ILE A 15 -4.12 24.04 -15.98
N ASN A 16 -3.62 24.70 -17.03
CA ASN A 16 -2.31 25.36 -17.05
C ASN A 16 -2.39 26.87 -16.75
N SER A 17 -3.41 27.31 -15.99
CA SER A 17 -3.48 28.68 -15.48
C SER A 17 -2.34 28.99 -14.51
N ARG A 18 -1.96 30.28 -14.42
CA ARG A 18 -1.00 30.76 -13.41
C ARG A 18 -1.56 30.65 -11.98
N ASP A 19 -2.88 30.63 -11.85
CA ASP A 19 -3.58 30.53 -10.57
C ASP A 19 -3.83 29.07 -10.13
N THR A 20 -3.43 28.09 -10.95
CA THR A 20 -3.56 26.67 -10.62
C THR A 20 -2.53 26.28 -9.55
N LEU A 21 -3.01 25.92 -8.35
CA LEU A 21 -2.16 25.32 -7.32
C LEU A 21 -1.77 23.89 -7.72
N LEU A 22 -0.47 23.66 -7.87
CA LEU A 22 0.07 22.32 -8.07
C LEU A 22 0.16 21.60 -6.71
N TYR A 23 -0.77 20.69 -6.47
CA TYR A 23 -0.68 19.72 -5.39
C TYR A 23 -0.37 18.34 -5.99
N GLY A 24 0.57 17.64 -5.39
CA GLY A 24 1.01 16.32 -5.83
C GLY A 24 1.16 15.39 -4.64
N VAL A 25 0.94 14.11 -4.89
CA VAL A 25 1.17 13.07 -3.88
C VAL A 25 2.67 12.75 -3.88
N GLU A 26 3.32 12.76 -2.72
CA GLU A 26 4.64 12.15 -2.59
C GLU A 26 4.47 10.63 -2.70
N VAL A 27 4.88 10.06 -3.82
CA VAL A 27 4.80 8.62 -4.06
C VAL A 27 6.14 7.98 -3.74
N LYS A 28 6.14 7.05 -2.79
CA LYS A 28 7.28 6.15 -2.58
C LYS A 28 7.16 4.95 -3.53
N PHE A 29 7.99 4.94 -4.57
CA PHE A 29 7.99 3.88 -5.59
C PHE A 29 8.59 2.56 -5.12
N TYR A 30 9.26 2.56 -3.96
CA TYR A 30 9.82 1.37 -3.34
C TYR A 30 9.07 1.05 -2.03
N SER A 31 8.83 -0.24 -1.80
CA SER A 31 8.47 -0.76 -0.50
C SER A 31 9.42 -1.91 -0.18
N SER A 32 9.83 -2.02 1.08
CA SER A 32 10.57 -3.18 1.56
C SER A 32 9.69 -4.41 1.46
N ARG A 33 9.85 -5.19 0.40
CA ARG A 33 9.09 -6.41 0.17
C ARG A 33 9.73 -7.54 0.97
N LEU A 34 9.21 -7.76 2.18
CA LEU A 34 9.65 -8.86 3.03
C LEU A 34 9.32 -10.20 2.37
N GLN A 35 10.18 -11.20 2.59
CA GLN A 35 9.85 -12.58 2.24
C GLN A 35 8.87 -13.13 3.29
N LEU A 36 7.65 -13.44 2.84
CA LEU A 36 6.56 -13.89 3.69
C LEU A 36 5.99 -15.22 3.21
N SER A 37 5.40 -15.97 4.14
CA SER A 37 4.59 -17.15 3.84
C SER A 37 3.20 -16.78 3.31
N ASN A 38 2.41 -17.80 2.93
CA ASN A 38 1.02 -17.62 2.50
C ASN A 38 0.09 -17.06 3.61
N CYS A 39 0.53 -17.08 4.88
CA CYS A 39 -0.18 -16.48 5.99
C CYS A 39 0.47 -15.18 6.50
N LEU A 40 1.34 -14.56 5.68
CA LEU A 40 2.02 -13.29 5.97
C LEU A 40 2.97 -13.35 7.18
N GLU A 41 3.50 -14.54 7.45
CA GLU A 41 4.52 -14.75 8.47
C GLU A 41 5.91 -14.54 7.87
N THR A 42 6.79 -13.89 8.61
CA THR A 42 8.19 -13.71 8.23
C THR A 42 8.98 -15.01 8.42
N ARG A 43 10.29 -14.98 8.14
CA ARG A 43 11.20 -16.06 8.53
C ARG A 43 11.30 -16.26 10.05
N ILE A 44 10.93 -15.26 10.84
CA ILE A 44 10.91 -15.33 12.30
C ILE A 44 9.55 -15.89 12.71
N ARG A 45 9.57 -17.04 13.39
CA ARG A 45 8.36 -17.73 13.83
C ARG A 45 7.51 -16.84 14.73
N ASN A 46 6.20 -16.83 14.47
CA ASN A 46 5.18 -16.00 15.12
C ASN A 46 5.38 -14.49 14.94
N LEU A 47 6.24 -14.05 14.02
CA LEU A 47 6.33 -12.66 13.62
C LEU A 47 5.64 -12.48 12.26
N PHE A 48 4.51 -11.79 12.28
CA PHE A 48 3.69 -11.51 11.12
C PHE A 48 3.81 -10.05 10.71
N THR A 49 3.67 -9.77 9.42
CA THR A 49 3.65 -8.40 8.90
C THR A 49 2.47 -8.20 7.97
N VAL A 50 1.85 -7.03 8.04
CA VAL A 50 0.61 -6.70 7.33
C VAL A 50 0.69 -5.27 6.80
N GLY A 51 -0.20 -4.94 5.86
CA GLY A 51 -0.30 -3.59 5.32
C GLY A 51 0.85 -3.17 4.39
N ASP A 52 0.87 -1.87 4.09
CA ASP A 52 1.75 -1.30 3.07
C ASP A 52 3.22 -1.29 3.50
N GLY A 53 3.48 -1.15 4.80
CA GLY A 53 4.83 -1.19 5.38
C GLY A 53 5.51 -2.55 5.26
N ALA A 54 4.74 -3.63 5.11
CA ALA A 54 5.25 -4.97 4.83
C ALA A 54 5.52 -5.22 3.34
N GLY A 55 5.13 -4.27 2.46
CA GLY A 55 5.16 -4.44 1.02
C GLY A 55 4.12 -5.43 0.48
N VAL A 56 3.08 -5.71 1.27
CA VAL A 56 2.00 -6.65 0.92
C VAL A 56 0.87 -5.94 0.16
N THR A 57 0.61 -4.68 0.48
CA THR A 57 -0.56 -3.93 0.01
C THR A 57 -0.18 -2.53 -0.46
N ARG A 58 -1.11 -1.84 -1.14
CA ARG A 58 -0.95 -0.41 -1.55
C ARG A 58 -2.23 0.40 -1.35
N GLY A 59 -2.94 0.14 -0.26
CA GLY A 59 -4.21 0.82 0.00
C GLY A 59 -4.97 0.25 1.18
N LEU A 60 -5.86 1.08 1.73
CA LEU A 60 -6.57 0.81 2.98
C LEU A 60 -7.28 -0.54 2.98
N ILE A 61 -8.06 -0.85 1.95
CA ILE A 61 -8.87 -2.07 1.89
C ILE A 61 -7.97 -3.32 1.94
N GLN A 62 -6.91 -3.32 1.14
CA GLN A 62 -5.97 -4.44 1.10
C GLN A 62 -5.23 -4.56 2.44
N ALA A 63 -4.79 -3.44 3.02
CA ALA A 63 -4.11 -3.43 4.31
C ALA A 63 -5.01 -4.02 5.42
N SER A 64 -6.27 -3.61 5.47
CA SER A 64 -7.26 -4.18 6.41
C SER A 64 -7.48 -5.68 6.19
N ALA A 65 -7.63 -6.12 4.95
CA ALA A 65 -7.81 -7.54 4.63
C ALA A 65 -6.60 -8.38 5.06
N SER A 66 -5.37 -7.86 4.88
CA SER A 66 -4.15 -8.54 5.33
C SER A 66 -4.10 -8.75 6.85
N GLY A 67 -4.62 -7.79 7.62
CA GLY A 67 -4.79 -7.93 9.07
C GLY A 67 -5.73 -9.07 9.46
N VAL A 68 -6.85 -9.21 8.76
CA VAL A 68 -7.83 -10.29 9.00
C VAL A 68 -7.22 -11.67 8.70
N ILE A 69 -6.39 -11.78 7.66
CA ILE A 69 -5.70 -13.03 7.31
C ILE A 69 -4.79 -13.47 8.46
N VAL A 70 -3.94 -12.57 8.96
CA VAL A 70 -3.02 -12.86 10.06
C VAL A 70 -3.78 -13.19 11.35
N ALA A 71 -4.81 -12.41 11.68
CA ALA A 71 -5.62 -12.65 12.87
C ALA A 71 -6.25 -14.06 12.87
N ARG A 72 -6.80 -14.50 11.72
CA ARG A 72 -7.36 -15.85 11.57
C ARG A 72 -6.31 -16.94 11.75
N GLU A 73 -5.10 -16.73 11.23
CA GLU A 73 -4.00 -17.68 11.40
C GLU A 73 -3.55 -17.78 12.86
N ILE A 74 -3.43 -16.64 13.56
CA ILE A 74 -3.10 -16.60 15.00
C ILE A 74 -4.15 -17.37 15.80
N VAL A 75 -5.44 -17.08 15.62
CA VAL A 75 -6.54 -17.77 16.33
C VAL A 75 -6.50 -19.28 16.07
N LYS A 76 -6.24 -19.69 14.83
CA LYS A 76 -6.12 -21.12 14.47
C LYS A 76 -4.95 -21.80 15.17
N ARG A 77 -3.81 -21.12 15.35
CA ARG A 77 -2.63 -21.66 16.06
C ARG A 77 -2.84 -21.74 17.56
N GLU A 78 -3.47 -20.73 18.17
CA GLU A 78 -3.77 -20.74 19.60
C GLU A 78 -4.76 -21.86 19.96
N LYS A 79 -5.79 -22.09 19.13
CA LYS A 79 -6.72 -23.22 19.32
C LYS A 79 -6.08 -24.60 19.21
N LYS A 80 -4.92 -24.74 18.54
CA LYS A 80 -4.17 -26.01 18.44
C LYS A 80 -3.24 -26.25 19.63
N LYS A 81 -2.95 -25.22 20.42
CA LYS A 81 -2.11 -25.31 21.62
C LYS A 81 -2.93 -25.68 22.85
N ALA A 82 -4.22 -25.35 22.85
CA ALA A 82 -5.21 -25.81 23.83
C ALA A 82 -5.61 -27.26 23.54
#